data_AF-A0A7W1PS22-F1
#
_entry.id   AF-A0A7W1PS22-F1
#
_cell.length_a   1.000
_cell.length_b   1.000
_cell.length_c   1.000
_cell.angle_alpha   90.00
_cell.angle_beta   90.00
_cell.angle_gamma   90.00
#
_symmetry.space_group_name_H-M   'P 1'
#
loop_
_entity.id
_entity.type
_entity.pdbx_description
1 polymer ?
#
loop_
_entity_poly.entity_id
_entity_poly.type
_entity_poly.pdbx_seq_one_letter_code
_entity_poly.pdbx_strand_id
1 'polypeptide(L)'
;MNWETLMCFGDSITIGARSYCGYPEYAGSLLEKKLGNNWNVINLAVCGYTAMDLARYISSNFSNLKQFEPGIISILIGTNDVKKNTLPSDFEIAYRQVILKALLLSCNRNVVLIKLPFFPKNVAYPYNFGMNNKVDSCNEIIDKLAVNYN
;
A
#
# COMPACT_ATOMS: atom_id res chain seq x y z
N MET A 1 -27.04 9.21 -1.68
CA MET A 1 -26.52 7.98 -1.04
C MET A 1 -25.10 8.32 -0.61
N ASN A 2 -24.79 8.34 0.69
CA ASN A 2 -23.45 8.73 1.15
C ASN A 2 -22.55 7.49 1.07
N TRP A 3 -21.64 7.49 0.11
CA TRP A 3 -20.64 6.44 -0.06
C TRP A 3 -19.28 7.10 -0.13
N GLU A 4 -18.31 6.50 0.56
CA GLU A 4 -16.92 6.92 0.57
C GLU A 4 -16.08 5.90 -0.19
N THR A 5 -15.00 6.33 -0.83
CA THR A 5 -14.09 5.42 -1.55
C THR A 5 -12.79 5.25 -0.77
N LEU A 6 -12.49 4.00 -0.42
CA LEU A 6 -11.19 3.56 0.11
C LEU A 6 -10.44 2.85 -1.01
N MET A 7 -9.31 3.41 -1.43
CA MET A 7 -8.43 2.79 -2.42
C MET A 7 -7.19 2.22 -1.74
N CYS A 8 -6.89 0.95 -1.98
CA CYS A 8 -5.78 0.25 -1.34
C CYS A 8 -4.74 -0.14 -2.39
N PHE A 9 -3.57 0.48 -2.34
CA PHE A 9 -2.43 0.10 -3.18
C PHE A 9 -1.55 -0.92 -2.46
N GLY A 10 -1.13 -1.96 -3.18
CA GLY A 10 -0.13 -2.87 -2.64
C GLY A 10 0.20 -4.08 -3.48
N ASP A 11 0.60 -5.16 -2.81
CA ASP A 11 0.99 -6.42 -3.42
C ASP A 11 0.13 -7.59 -2.92
N SER A 12 0.67 -8.81 -2.98
CA SER A 12 0.04 -10.02 -2.46
C SER A 12 -0.50 -9.91 -1.03
N ILE A 13 0.10 -9.09 -0.15
CA ILE A 13 -0.41 -8.93 1.22
C ILE A 13 -1.73 -8.15 1.19
N THR A 14 -1.83 -7.11 0.37
CA THR A 14 -3.05 -6.30 0.21
C THR A 14 -4.16 -7.08 -0.50
N ILE A 15 -3.82 -7.94 -1.46
CA ILE A 15 -4.77 -8.87 -2.10
C ILE A 15 -5.40 -9.82 -1.06
N GLY A 16 -4.67 -10.14 0.02
CA GLY A 16 -5.02 -11.25 0.91
C GLY A 16 -4.56 -12.59 0.36
N ALA A 17 -3.33 -12.67 -0.17
CA ALA A 17 -2.78 -13.94 -0.63
C ALA A 17 -2.82 -14.97 0.52
N ARG A 18 -3.50 -16.09 0.27
CA ARG A 18 -3.84 -17.18 1.23
C ARG A 18 -5.13 -16.97 2.06
N SER A 19 -5.93 -15.95 1.77
CA SER A 19 -7.28 -15.76 2.30
C SER A 19 -8.26 -15.42 1.17
N TYR A 20 -9.57 -15.47 1.48
CA TYR A 20 -10.61 -15.05 0.55
C TYR A 20 -10.72 -13.52 0.46
N CYS A 21 -10.60 -12.83 1.61
CA CYS A 21 -10.56 -11.37 1.71
C CYS A 21 -9.18 -10.91 2.18
N GLY A 22 -8.74 -9.74 1.71
CA GLY A 22 -7.59 -9.02 2.23
C GLY A 22 -8.00 -8.00 3.29
N TYR A 23 -7.02 -7.24 3.78
CA TYR A 23 -7.33 -6.13 4.70
C TYR A 23 -8.28 -5.08 4.09
N PRO A 24 -8.27 -4.77 2.76
CA PRO A 24 -9.15 -3.75 2.21
C PRO A 24 -10.63 -4.04 2.48
N GLU A 25 -11.07 -5.27 2.25
CA GLU A 25 -12.47 -5.66 2.39
C GLU A 25 -12.88 -5.66 3.88
N TYR A 26 -12.00 -6.12 4.78
CA TYR A 26 -12.22 -6.03 6.21
C TYR A 26 -12.25 -4.57 6.69
N ALA A 27 -11.39 -3.70 6.16
CA ALA A 27 -11.35 -2.29 6.49
C ALA A 27 -12.66 -1.61 6.08
N GLY A 28 -13.17 -1.86 4.87
CA GLY A 28 -14.48 -1.36 4.43
C GLY A 28 -15.61 -1.78 5.36
N SER A 29 -15.69 -3.07 5.69
CA SER A 29 -16.73 -3.58 6.62
C SER A 29 -16.62 -2.96 8.01
N LEU A 30 -15.40 -2.75 8.52
CA LEU A 30 -15.18 -2.11 9.82
C LEU A 30 -15.52 -0.62 9.80
N LEU A 31 -15.19 0.09 8.72
CA LEU A 31 -15.51 1.50 8.54
C LEU A 31 -17.01 1.72 8.43
N GLU A 32 -17.73 0.87 7.68
CA GLU A 32 -19.19 0.90 7.59
C GLU A 32 -19.84 0.71 8.97
N LYS A 33 -19.42 -0.32 9.71
CA LYS A 33 -19.91 -0.58 11.08
C LYS A 33 -19.65 0.58 12.04
N LYS A 34 -18.53 1.28 11.89
CA LYS A 34 -18.12 2.36 12.81
C LYS A 34 -18.70 3.72 12.45
N LEU A 35 -18.88 4.02 11.16
CA LEU A 35 -19.19 5.36 10.67
C LEU A 35 -20.58 5.46 10.05
N GLY A 36 -21.24 4.33 9.74
CA GLY A 36 -22.58 4.29 9.17
C GLY A 36 -22.66 4.65 7.67
N ASN A 37 -21.55 5.00 7.03
CA ASN A 37 -21.47 5.22 5.59
C ASN A 37 -21.15 3.91 4.87
N ASN A 38 -21.66 3.74 3.64
CA ASN A 38 -21.23 2.67 2.75
C ASN A 38 -19.82 2.96 2.21
N TRP A 39 -19.01 1.93 2.03
CA TRP A 39 -17.64 2.08 1.52
C TRP A 39 -17.43 1.33 0.22
N ASN A 40 -17.09 2.05 -0.84
CA ASN A 40 -16.56 1.46 -2.07
C ASN A 40 -15.07 1.16 -1.88
N VAL A 41 -14.75 -0.10 -1.61
CA VAL A 41 -13.38 -0.56 -1.45
C VAL A 41 -12.81 -0.95 -2.79
N ILE A 42 -11.71 -0.29 -3.19
CA ILE A 42 -10.99 -0.59 -4.41
C ILE A 42 -9.63 -1.20 -4.05
N ASN A 43 -9.50 -2.51 -4.23
CA ASN A 43 -8.26 -3.24 -4.00
C ASN A 43 -7.38 -3.21 -5.26
N LEU A 44 -6.43 -2.27 -5.31
CA LEU A 44 -5.47 -2.11 -6.41
C LEU A 44 -4.12 -2.68 -6.02
N ALA A 45 -4.10 -4.01 -5.89
CA ALA A 45 -2.91 -4.73 -5.54
C ALA A 45 -2.57 -5.79 -6.58
N VAL A 46 -1.28 -5.99 -6.82
CA VAL A 46 -0.78 -6.95 -7.80
C VAL A 46 0.33 -7.79 -7.17
N CYS A 47 0.17 -9.11 -7.21
CA CYS A 47 1.16 -10.04 -6.67
C CYS A 47 2.55 -9.78 -7.25
N GLY A 48 3.54 -9.64 -6.37
CA GLY A 48 4.94 -9.47 -6.77
C GLY A 48 5.37 -8.04 -7.09
N TYR A 49 4.46 -7.06 -7.08
CA TYR A 49 4.83 -5.65 -7.30
C TYR A 49 5.82 -5.16 -6.26
N THR A 50 6.80 -4.42 -6.75
CA THR A 50 7.66 -3.53 -5.97
C THR A 50 7.04 -2.13 -5.90
N ALA A 51 7.60 -1.24 -5.07
CA ALA A 51 7.22 0.16 -5.04
C ALA A 51 7.32 0.84 -6.42
N MET A 52 8.35 0.50 -7.21
CA MET A 52 8.55 1.07 -8.55
C MET A 52 7.52 0.52 -9.57
N ASP A 53 7.17 -0.76 -9.48
CA ASP A 53 6.15 -1.36 -10.36
C ASP A 53 4.79 -0.67 -10.13
N LEU A 54 4.42 -0.47 -8.86
CA LEU A 54 3.22 0.27 -8.49
C LEU A 54 3.26 1.73 -8.98
N ALA A 55 4.39 2.44 -8.80
CA ALA A 55 4.53 3.82 -9.25
C ALA A 55 4.33 3.96 -10.78
N ARG A 56 4.86 3.01 -11.56
CA ARG A 56 4.67 2.94 -13.01
C ARG A 56 3.23 2.62 -13.37
N TYR A 57 2.63 1.64 -12.70
CA TYR A 57 1.22 1.27 -12.91
C TYR A 57 0.29 2.47 -12.69
N ILE A 58 0.46 3.21 -11.59
CA ILE A 58 -0.35 4.40 -11.30
C ILE A 58 -0.18 5.44 -12.40
N SER A 59 1.05 5.63 -12.91
CA SER A 59 1.31 6.59 -14.00
C SER A 59 0.55 6.21 -15.27
N SER A 60 0.61 4.94 -15.67
CA SER A 60 -0.04 4.44 -16.87
C SER A 60 -1.58 4.45 -16.77
N ASN A 61 -2.13 4.41 -15.57
CA ASN A 61 -3.58 4.34 -15.32
C ASN A 61 -4.15 5.59 -14.64
N PHE A 62 -3.38 6.67 -14.55
CA PHE A 62 -3.70 7.81 -13.68
C PHE A 62 -5.12 8.36 -13.92
N SER A 63 -5.49 8.60 -15.18
CA SER A 63 -6.82 9.12 -15.54
C SER A 63 -7.97 8.17 -15.19
N ASN A 64 -7.74 6.85 -15.26
CA ASN A 64 -8.75 5.86 -14.88
C ASN A 64 -8.89 5.81 -13.35
N LEU A 65 -7.76 5.84 -12.65
CA LEU A 65 -7.73 5.83 -11.19
C LEU A 65 -8.35 7.10 -10.59
N LYS A 66 -8.19 8.24 -11.25
CA LYS A 66 -8.72 9.52 -10.77
C LYS A 66 -10.25 9.58 -10.77
N GLN A 67 -10.91 8.86 -11.68
CA GLN A 67 -12.38 8.83 -11.79
C GLN A 67 -13.08 8.23 -10.57
N PHE A 68 -12.38 7.45 -9.75
CA PHE A 68 -12.92 6.88 -8.52
C PHE A 68 -12.97 7.87 -7.35
N GLU A 69 -12.34 9.04 -7.49
CA GLU A 69 -12.30 10.11 -6.49
C GLU A 69 -12.04 9.60 -5.05
N PRO A 70 -10.94 8.86 -4.80
CA PRO A 70 -10.72 8.22 -3.52
C PRO A 70 -10.61 9.23 -2.38
N GLY A 71 -11.48 9.08 -1.38
CA GLY A 71 -11.49 9.85 -0.14
C GLY A 71 -10.39 9.43 0.82
N ILE A 72 -9.91 8.19 0.73
CA ILE A 72 -8.73 7.71 1.45
C ILE A 72 -7.96 6.77 0.54
N ILE A 73 -6.63 6.91 0.52
CA ILE A 73 -5.73 5.93 -0.10
C ILE A 73 -4.86 5.30 0.97
N SER A 74 -4.76 3.97 0.98
CA SER A 74 -3.77 3.26 1.81
C SER A 74 -2.68 2.65 0.93
N ILE A 75 -1.45 2.66 1.41
CA ILE A 75 -0.28 2.11 0.72
C ILE A 75 0.38 1.06 1.61
N LEU A 76 0.39 -0.19 1.14
CA LEU A 76 1.15 -1.29 1.72
C LEU A 76 1.95 -1.98 0.62
N ILE A 77 3.19 -1.52 0.40
CA ILE A 77 4.07 -2.00 -0.67
C ILE A 77 5.53 -1.96 -0.22
N GLY A 78 6.34 -2.92 -0.66
CA GLY A 78 7.78 -2.97 -0.35
C GLY A 78 8.30 -4.35 0.06
N THR A 79 7.41 -5.29 0.38
CA THR A 79 7.77 -6.68 0.71
C THR A 79 8.56 -7.35 -0.42
N ASN A 80 8.22 -7.06 -1.67
CA ASN A 80 8.95 -7.57 -2.84
C ASN A 80 10.27 -6.82 -3.09
N ASP A 81 10.39 -5.55 -2.70
CA ASP A 81 11.66 -4.81 -2.72
C ASP A 81 12.66 -5.44 -1.74
N VAL A 82 12.20 -5.79 -0.53
CA VAL A 82 12.97 -6.55 0.45
C VAL A 82 13.40 -7.90 -0.13
N LYS A 83 12.47 -8.65 -0.72
CA LYS A 83 12.76 -9.95 -1.37
C LYS A 83 13.79 -9.84 -2.49
N LYS A 84 13.71 -8.78 -3.32
CA LYS A 84 14.64 -8.52 -4.43
C LYS A 84 15.96 -7.86 -3.96
N ASN A 85 16.10 -7.59 -2.67
CA ASN A 85 17.25 -6.91 -2.09
C ASN A 85 17.49 -5.50 -2.68
N THR A 86 16.42 -4.78 -3.08
CA THR A 86 16.49 -3.39 -3.59
C THR A 86 17.28 -2.50 -2.63
N LEU A 87 18.11 -1.58 -3.14
CA LEU A 87 18.84 -0.65 -2.28
C LEU A 87 17.86 0.27 -1.53
N PRO A 88 18.09 0.58 -0.24
CA PRO A 88 17.21 1.48 0.50
C PRO A 88 17.00 2.84 -0.18
N SER A 89 18.03 3.40 -0.82
CA SER A 89 17.93 4.64 -1.60
C SER A 89 16.97 4.53 -2.77
N ASP A 90 17.01 3.42 -3.51
CA ASP A 90 16.14 3.18 -4.67
C ASP A 90 14.70 2.97 -4.23
N PHE A 91 14.51 2.25 -3.11
CA PHE A 91 13.21 2.11 -2.47
C PHE A 91 12.66 3.48 -2.04
N GLU A 92 13.46 4.34 -1.39
CA GLU A 92 13.03 5.69 -0.99
C GLU A 92 12.59 6.53 -2.20
N ILE A 93 13.34 6.49 -3.30
CA ILE A 93 12.98 7.19 -4.54
C ILE A 93 11.65 6.66 -5.09
N ALA A 94 11.50 5.34 -5.21
CA ALA A 94 10.30 4.71 -5.74
C ALA A 94 9.08 4.99 -4.86
N TYR A 95 9.21 4.80 -3.55
CA TYR A 95 8.14 4.97 -2.59
C TYR A 95 7.66 6.42 -2.54
N ARG A 96 8.57 7.40 -2.64
CA ARG A 96 8.22 8.83 -2.79
C ARG A 96 7.33 9.08 -4.00
N GLN A 97 7.62 8.44 -5.15
CA GLN A 97 6.77 8.56 -6.34
C GLN A 97 5.38 7.96 -6.12
N VAL A 98 5.26 6.85 -5.37
CA VAL A 98 3.96 6.29 -5.00
C VAL A 98 3.17 7.27 -4.13
N ILE A 99 3.79 7.85 -3.10
CA ILE A 99 3.15 8.84 -2.21
C ILE A 99 2.64 10.04 -3.00
N LEU A 100 3.50 10.67 -3.80
CA LEU A 100 3.13 11.85 -4.60
C LEU A 100 1.94 11.55 -5.52
N LYS A 101 1.94 10.39 -6.18
CA LYS A 101 0.84 9.99 -7.05
C LYS A 101 -0.45 9.72 -6.27
N ALA A 102 -0.36 9.08 -5.12
CA ALA A 102 -1.52 8.87 -4.24
C ALA A 102 -2.11 10.21 -3.76
N LEU A 103 -1.27 11.16 -3.35
CA LEU A 103 -1.71 12.51 -2.96
C LEU A 103 -2.41 13.25 -4.09
N LEU A 104 -1.95 13.09 -5.34
CA LEU A 104 -2.58 13.68 -6.52
C LEU A 104 -3.90 12.98 -6.92
N LEU A 105 -4.03 11.67 -6.64
CA LEU A 105 -5.25 10.91 -6.90
C LEU A 105 -6.35 11.20 -5.87
N SER A 106 -5.99 11.27 -4.58
CA SER A 106 -6.92 11.54 -3.49
C SER A 106 -7.64 12.89 -3.66
N CYS A 107 -8.93 12.95 -3.33
CA CYS A 107 -9.71 14.19 -3.40
C CYS A 107 -9.43 15.15 -2.23
N ASN A 108 -8.95 14.64 -1.10
CA ASN A 108 -8.70 15.37 0.15
C ASN A 108 -7.27 15.20 0.68
N ARG A 109 -6.38 14.59 -0.13
CA ARG A 109 -4.98 14.27 0.21
C ARG A 109 -4.81 13.32 1.40
N ASN A 110 -5.85 12.59 1.80
CA ASN A 110 -5.75 11.59 2.86
C ASN A 110 -5.07 10.32 2.34
N VAL A 111 -3.78 10.18 2.65
CA VAL A 111 -2.97 9.01 2.29
C VAL A 111 -2.40 8.38 3.56
N VAL A 112 -2.67 7.10 3.76
CA VAL A 112 -2.22 6.30 4.89
C VAL A 112 -1.08 5.39 4.45
N LEU A 113 0.09 5.54 5.06
CA LEU A 113 1.24 4.67 4.81
C LEU A 113 1.25 3.55 5.85
N ILE A 114 1.29 2.31 5.39
CA ILE A 114 1.29 1.12 6.25
C ILE A 114 2.69 0.51 6.23
N LYS A 115 3.27 0.33 7.43
CA LYS A 115 4.55 -0.36 7.57
C LYS A 115 4.49 -1.79 7.05
N LEU A 116 5.61 -2.24 6.50
CA LEU A 116 5.79 -3.63 6.11
C LEU A 116 5.72 -4.54 7.34
N PRO A 117 4.95 -5.64 7.29
CA PRO A 117 4.93 -6.61 8.37
C PRO A 117 6.24 -7.38 8.44
N PHE A 118 6.64 -7.73 9.66
CA PHE A 118 7.80 -8.60 9.88
C PHE A 118 7.51 -10.05 9.47
N PHE A 119 8.53 -10.72 8.95
CA PHE A 119 8.46 -12.13 8.63
C PHE A 119 8.66 -12.98 9.89
N PRO A 120 7.74 -13.92 10.22
CA PRO A 120 7.94 -14.85 11.32
C PRO A 120 9.06 -15.86 11.02
N LYS A 121 9.59 -16.52 12.05
CA LYS A 121 10.67 -17.53 11.91
C LYS A 121 10.34 -18.65 10.93
N ASN A 122 9.06 -19.05 10.85
CA ASN A 122 8.57 -20.14 10.01
C ASN A 122 7.86 -19.63 8.74
N VAL A 123 8.23 -18.44 8.24
CA VAL A 123 7.67 -17.92 6.99
C VAL A 123 8.00 -18.85 5.82
N ALA A 124 7.08 -18.97 4.86
CA ALA A 124 7.30 -19.76 3.66
C ALA A 124 8.36 -19.11 2.75
N TYR A 125 9.22 -19.94 2.15
CA TYR A 125 10.16 -19.53 1.11
C TYR A 125 9.43 -18.83 -0.07
N PRO A 126 10.08 -17.87 -0.74
CA PRO A 126 11.49 -17.45 -0.62
C PRO A 126 11.78 -16.46 0.52
N TYR A 127 10.78 -16.12 1.34
CA TYR A 127 10.97 -15.21 2.48
C TYR A 127 11.69 -15.93 3.64
N ASN A 128 12.40 -15.18 4.46
CA ASN A 128 13.05 -15.70 5.66
C ASN A 128 13.13 -14.62 6.75
N PHE A 129 13.30 -15.06 8.01
CA PHE A 129 13.38 -14.16 9.17
C PHE A 129 14.52 -13.13 9.09
N GLY A 130 15.65 -13.48 8.46
CA GLY A 130 16.80 -12.58 8.31
C GLY A 130 16.52 -11.36 7.44
N MET A 131 15.47 -11.40 6.61
CA MET A 131 15.02 -10.25 5.83
C MET A 131 14.46 -9.11 6.67
N ASN A 132 14.17 -9.35 7.96
CA ASN A 132 13.59 -8.34 8.86
C ASN A 132 14.47 -7.11 9.06
N ASN A 133 15.81 -7.25 9.01
CA ASN A 133 16.70 -6.08 9.06
C ASN A 133 16.45 -5.11 7.90
N LYS A 134 16.08 -5.64 6.73
CA LYS A 134 15.75 -4.84 5.55
C LYS A 134 14.33 -4.29 5.61
N VAL A 135 13.41 -5.05 6.22
CA VAL A 135 12.06 -4.56 6.58
C VAL A 135 12.17 -3.34 7.49
N ASP A 136 13.05 -3.37 8.50
CA ASP A 136 13.32 -2.23 9.37
C ASP A 136 13.80 -1.02 8.59
N SER A 137 14.82 -1.18 7.75
CA SER A 137 15.32 -0.07 6.91
C SER A 137 14.24 0.53 6.00
N CYS A 138 13.39 -0.30 5.40
CA CYS A 138 12.25 0.17 4.61
C CYS A 138 11.21 0.90 5.48
N ASN A 139 10.92 0.40 6.69
CA ASN A 139 9.97 1.01 7.62
C ASN A 139 10.47 2.35 8.17
N GLU A 140 11.78 2.49 8.42
CA GLU A 140 12.40 3.78 8.79
C GLU A 140 12.25 4.81 7.66
N ILE A 141 12.41 4.40 6.40
CA ILE A 141 12.15 5.25 5.24
C ILE A 141 10.67 5.65 5.16
N ILE A 142 9.75 4.70 5.39
CA ILE A 142 8.30 4.98 5.40
C ILE A 142 7.97 6.00 6.49
N ASP A 143 8.49 5.84 7.70
CA ASP A 143 8.29 6.80 8.80
C ASP A 143 8.83 8.19 8.45
N LYS A 144 10.07 8.26 7.96
CA LYS A 144 10.69 9.50 7.51
C LYS A 144 9.84 10.20 6.45
N LEU A 145 9.33 9.46 5.47
CA LEU A 145 8.49 10.02 4.42
C LEU A 145 7.11 10.44 4.94
N ALA A 146 6.51 9.69 5.86
CA ALA A 146 5.23 10.05 6.48
C ALA A 146 5.30 11.44 7.14
N VAL A 147 6.38 11.72 7.88
CA VAL A 147 6.59 13.03 8.52
C VAL A 147 6.75 14.16 7.50
N ASN A 148 7.42 13.89 6.37
CA ASN A 148 7.69 14.90 5.34
C ASN A 148 6.46 15.29 4.50
N TYR A 149 5.43 14.44 4.46
CA TYR A 149 4.23 14.63 3.64
C TYR A 149 2.95 14.91 4.46
N ASN A 150 3.09 15.12 5.78
CA ASN A 150 2.02 15.61 6.65
C ASN A 150 1.72 17.09 6.42
#